data_AF-W6KWZ1-F1
#
_entry.id   AF-W6KWZ1-F1
#
_cell.length_a   1.000
_cell.length_b   1.000
_cell.length_c   1.000
_cell.angle_alpha   90.00
_cell.angle_beta   90.00
_cell.angle_gamma   90.00
#
_symmetry.space_group_name_H-M   'P 1'
#
loop_
_entity.id
_entity.type
_entity.pdbx_description
1 polymer ?
#
loop_
_entity_poly.entity_id
_entity_poly.type
_entity_poly.pdbx_seq_one_letter_code
_entity_poly.pdbx_strand_id
1 'polypeptide(L)'
;MRRTGPQLYKIPKNMGVAPRYDIWNEKYEPWVHMKRMGRLVGTGFYIPPEWYNHFRMFPPINHNFQEEKTLNPHNESEPTQDQTDHLTAERIALRDELARKSRLVASEGMRYYNIFWVRKPLDRMEKEYYDLKRGGMPHEDAIQKVLSGFYNDLTVKKRVAAIQAEEAKLSGKFISMREATVVMSVLVQLQREQLMPHQVSLLADKQRKAAQEGGGLTAVVTRASTPTEECTSPPTEDATLSAESLADFLSNDMSGSAASENYSIKIKDTPDDSVERLRQRSMDNTGQPNWYTGTTAPLNWNAKEEE
;
A
#
# COMPACT_ATOMS: atom_id res chain seq x y z
N MET A 1 -16.44 51.83 64.39
CA MET A 1 -15.87 50.47 64.54
C MET A 1 -15.95 49.74 63.21
N ARG A 2 -14.86 49.71 62.41
CA ARG A 2 -14.80 48.90 61.18
C ARG A 2 -14.34 47.49 61.58
N ARG A 3 -15.20 46.48 61.41
CA ARG A 3 -14.85 45.07 61.61
C ARG A 3 -14.03 44.59 60.40
N THR A 4 -12.75 44.32 60.60
CA THR A 4 -11.91 43.58 59.64
C THR A 4 -12.27 42.10 59.74
N GLY A 5 -12.99 41.58 58.75
CA GLY A 5 -13.23 40.13 58.63
C GLY A 5 -11.95 39.41 58.21
N PRO A 6 -11.69 38.18 58.68
CA PRO A 6 -10.50 37.43 58.31
C PRO A 6 -10.58 37.02 56.83
N GLN A 7 -9.64 37.53 56.03
CA GLN A 7 -9.49 37.19 54.63
C GLN A 7 -8.85 35.80 54.56
N LEU A 8 -9.65 34.77 54.29
CA LEU A 8 -9.17 33.39 54.16
C LEU A 8 -8.24 33.29 52.94
N TYR A 9 -6.96 33.03 53.18
CA TYR A 9 -5.97 32.81 52.12
C TYR A 9 -6.27 31.50 51.41
N LYS A 10 -6.69 31.57 50.14
CA LYS A 10 -6.94 30.38 49.32
C LYS A 10 -5.61 29.77 48.89
N ILE A 11 -5.28 28.60 49.44
CA ILE A 11 -4.10 27.82 49.08
C ILE A 11 -4.50 26.72 48.07
N PRO A 12 -3.68 26.42 47.05
CA PRO A 12 -3.93 25.29 46.15
C PRO A 12 -4.03 23.96 46.92
N LYS A 13 -4.94 23.09 46.48
CA LYS A 13 -5.35 21.87 47.20
C LYS A 13 -4.20 20.94 47.59
N ASN A 14 -3.17 20.82 46.75
CA ASN A 14 -2.08 19.85 46.93
C ASN A 14 -0.78 20.47 47.42
N MET A 15 -0.78 21.72 47.92
CA MET A 15 0.44 22.38 48.40
C MET A 15 1.14 21.62 49.53
N GLY A 16 0.40 20.85 50.34
CA GLY A 16 0.98 20.05 51.43
C GLY A 16 1.85 18.89 50.96
N VAL A 17 1.67 18.41 49.72
CA VAL A 17 2.43 17.30 49.11
C VAL A 17 3.14 17.73 47.84
N ALA A 18 3.23 19.04 47.57
CA ALA A 18 3.91 19.55 46.40
C ALA A 18 5.40 19.17 46.46
N PRO A 19 5.96 18.62 45.36
CA PRO A 19 7.37 18.31 45.31
C PRO A 19 8.20 19.60 45.36
N ARG A 20 9.46 19.46 45.77
CA ARG A 20 10.42 20.55 45.63
C ARG A 20 10.96 20.52 44.21
N TYR A 21 10.41 21.38 43.36
CA TYR A 21 10.70 21.40 41.92
C TYR A 21 12.19 21.57 41.58
N ASP A 22 12.98 22.19 42.45
CA ASP A 22 14.39 22.47 42.15
C ASP A 22 15.32 21.30 42.51
N ILE A 23 14.99 20.52 43.55
CA ILE A 23 15.94 19.53 44.16
C ILE A 23 15.44 18.10 44.18
N TRP A 24 14.23 17.83 43.68
CA TRP A 24 13.67 16.47 43.68
C TRP A 24 14.54 15.47 42.90
N ASN A 25 15.30 15.93 41.90
CA ASN A 25 16.21 15.13 41.07
C ASN A 25 17.48 14.67 41.80
N GLU A 26 18.02 15.46 42.74
CA GLU A 26 19.34 15.22 43.36
C GLU A 26 19.43 13.85 44.05
N LYS A 27 18.31 13.39 44.63
CA LYS A 27 18.24 12.09 45.29
C LYS A 27 18.48 10.94 44.32
N TYR A 28 18.09 11.12 43.05
CA TYR A 28 18.04 10.08 42.02
C TYR A 28 19.25 10.13 41.06
N GLU A 29 20.15 11.10 41.20
CA GLU A 29 21.32 11.21 40.32
C GLU A 29 22.24 9.98 40.41
N PRO A 30 22.72 9.44 39.27
CA PRO A 30 23.59 8.26 39.23
C PRO A 30 24.90 8.46 40.01
N TRP A 31 25.48 9.67 39.94
CA TRP A 31 26.70 10.01 40.65
C TRP A 31 26.56 9.96 42.17
N VAL A 32 25.38 10.28 42.71
CA VAL A 32 25.09 10.18 44.15
C VAL A 32 25.07 8.72 44.58
N HIS A 33 24.46 7.85 43.78
CA HIS A 33 24.40 6.41 44.05
C HIS A 33 25.78 5.75 43.93
N MET A 34 26.56 6.10 42.91
CA MET A 34 27.94 5.60 42.74
C MET A 34 28.82 5.96 43.93
N LYS A 35 28.78 7.22 44.41
CA LYS A 35 29.54 7.65 45.59
C LYS A 35 29.08 6.94 46.87
N ARG A 36 27.77 6.81 47.08
CA ARG A 36 27.20 6.12 48.26
C ARG A 36 27.55 4.63 48.26
N MET A 37 27.38 3.96 47.12
CA MET A 37 27.68 2.54 46.98
C MET A 37 29.18 2.27 47.09
N GLY A 38 30.04 3.13 46.53
CA GLY A 38 31.48 2.98 46.69
C GLY A 38 31.96 3.09 48.13
N ARG A 39 31.36 3.98 48.91
CA ARG A 39 31.60 4.03 50.36
C ARG A 39 31.09 2.77 51.08
N LEU A 40 29.91 2.28 50.70
CA LEU A 40 29.28 1.11 51.33
C LEU A 40 30.07 -0.18 51.06
N VAL A 41 30.40 -0.45 49.80
CA VAL A 41 31.23 -1.59 49.38
C VAL A 41 32.65 -1.47 49.94
N GLY A 42 33.18 -0.24 50.01
CA GLY A 42 34.49 0.05 50.62
C GLY A 42 34.58 -0.29 52.10
N THR A 43 33.47 -0.53 52.81
CA THR A 43 33.49 -1.03 54.18
C THR A 43 33.92 -2.49 54.29
N GLY A 44 33.85 -3.27 53.21
CA GLY A 44 34.12 -4.72 53.20
C GLY A 44 32.98 -5.58 53.77
N PHE A 45 31.94 -4.97 54.35
CA PHE A 45 30.80 -5.67 54.96
C PHE A 45 29.57 -5.77 54.03
N TYR A 46 29.65 -5.21 52.82
CA TYR A 46 28.57 -5.23 51.86
C TYR A 46 29.08 -5.78 50.52
N ILE A 47 28.43 -6.86 50.04
CA ILE A 47 28.76 -7.47 48.75
C ILE A 47 28.29 -6.52 47.65
N PRO A 48 29.18 -6.07 46.73
CA PRO A 48 28.81 -5.15 45.68
C PRO A 48 27.77 -5.75 44.74
N PRO A 49 26.71 -5.02 44.38
CA PRO A 49 25.78 -5.46 43.34
C PRO A 49 26.43 -5.38 41.96
N GLU A 50 25.94 -6.19 41.02
CA GLU A 50 26.53 -6.31 39.68
C GLU A 50 26.59 -4.99 38.91
N TRP A 51 25.57 -4.14 39.02
CA TRP A 51 25.58 -2.83 38.38
C TRP A 51 26.73 -1.96 38.88
N TYR A 52 27.08 -2.03 40.18
CA TYR A 52 28.16 -1.24 40.74
C TYR A 52 29.52 -1.71 40.20
N ASN A 53 29.73 -3.02 40.07
CA ASN A 53 30.94 -3.57 39.46
C ASN A 53 31.09 -3.14 38.00
N HIS A 54 30.00 -3.12 37.23
CA HIS A 54 29.99 -2.65 35.84
C HIS A 54 30.28 -1.14 35.74
N PHE A 55 29.53 -0.30 36.47
CA PHE A 55 29.69 1.16 36.44
C PHE A 55 30.97 1.65 37.13
N ARG A 56 31.64 0.82 37.93
CA ARG A 56 32.99 1.11 38.44
C ARG A 56 34.01 1.17 37.31
N MET A 57 33.87 0.31 36.29
CA MET A 57 34.74 0.31 35.11
C MET A 57 34.28 1.33 34.06
N PHE A 58 32.97 1.51 33.92
CA PHE A 58 32.36 2.48 33.02
C PHE A 58 31.54 3.51 33.80
N PRO A 59 32.17 4.55 34.38
CA PRO A 59 31.44 5.56 35.13
C PRO A 59 30.48 6.34 34.22
N PRO A 60 29.37 6.87 34.77
CA PRO A 60 28.43 7.69 34.01
C PRO A 60 29.08 9.00 33.51
N ILE A 61 28.40 9.70 32.61
CA ILE A 61 28.92 10.92 31.97
C ILE A 61 29.08 12.06 33.00
N ASN A 62 30.17 12.83 32.90
CA ASN A 62 30.51 13.88 33.87
C ASN A 62 29.70 15.18 33.70
N HIS A 63 29.46 15.61 32.46
CA HIS A 63 28.94 16.95 32.14
C HIS A 63 27.43 16.97 31.83
N ASN A 64 26.68 15.93 32.21
CA ASN A 64 25.23 15.94 32.12
C ASN A 64 24.63 16.58 33.38
N PHE A 65 24.35 17.88 33.30
CA PHE A 65 23.70 18.63 34.37
C PHE A 65 22.24 18.89 34.04
N GLN A 66 21.38 18.68 35.04
CA GLN A 66 19.95 18.92 34.91
C GLN A 66 19.63 20.40 34.68
N GLU A 67 18.51 20.66 34.01
CA GLU A 67 18.04 22.02 33.73
C GLU A 67 17.76 22.77 35.01
N GLU A 68 17.26 22.11 36.07
CA GLU A 68 16.97 22.75 37.36
C GLU A 68 18.22 23.31 38.06
N LYS A 69 19.42 22.81 37.73
CA LYS A 69 20.69 23.33 38.27
C LYS A 69 21.31 24.42 37.42
N THR A 70 21.16 24.33 36.10
CA THR A 70 21.86 25.20 35.14
C THR A 70 20.97 26.35 34.65
N LEU A 71 19.65 26.22 34.80
CA LEU A 71 18.62 27.18 34.41
C LEU A 71 18.77 27.69 32.96
N ASN A 72 19.23 26.81 32.06
CA ASN A 72 19.43 27.12 30.65
C ASN A 72 18.68 26.11 29.77
N PRO A 73 17.56 26.51 29.14
CA PRO A 73 16.79 25.63 28.27
C PRO A 73 17.48 25.32 26.94
N HIS A 74 18.53 26.07 26.56
CA HIS A 74 19.31 25.81 25.34
C HIS A 74 20.51 24.90 25.58
N ASN A 75 20.73 24.46 26.83
CA ASN A 75 21.84 23.57 27.14
C ASN A 75 21.48 22.14 26.76
N GLU A 76 22.18 21.58 25.80
CA GLU A 76 22.10 20.16 25.43
C GLU A 76 22.86 19.32 26.48
N SER A 77 22.22 19.10 27.62
CA SER A 77 22.83 18.44 28.78
C SER A 77 23.09 16.94 28.56
N GLU A 78 22.25 16.28 27.75
CA GLU A 78 22.27 14.83 27.60
C GLU A 78 22.57 14.41 26.14
N PRO A 79 23.73 13.79 25.87
CA PRO A 79 24.09 13.41 24.50
C PRO A 79 23.19 12.30 23.92
N THR A 80 22.48 11.56 24.78
CA THR A 80 21.56 10.50 24.35
C THR A 80 20.21 11.03 23.90
N GLN A 81 19.74 12.12 24.51
CA GLN A 81 18.42 12.71 24.26
C GLN A 81 18.49 13.98 23.42
N ASP A 82 19.69 14.33 22.95
CA ASP A 82 19.87 15.44 22.04
C ASP A 82 19.07 15.21 20.75
N GLN A 83 18.23 16.19 20.42
CA GLN A 83 17.35 16.20 19.26
C GLN A 83 17.68 17.38 18.33
N THR A 84 18.93 17.85 18.35
CA THR A 84 19.36 18.89 17.42
C THR A 84 19.21 18.46 15.97
N ASP A 85 18.57 19.31 15.18
CA ASP A 85 18.53 19.14 13.73
C ASP A 85 19.94 19.34 13.16
N HIS A 86 20.57 18.27 12.68
CA HIS A 86 21.87 18.34 12.02
C HIS A 86 21.83 19.01 10.62
N LEU A 87 20.62 19.30 10.11
CA LEU A 87 20.43 19.96 8.83
C LEU A 87 20.39 21.47 9.02
N THR A 88 21.30 22.17 8.36
CA THR A 88 21.27 23.64 8.27
C THR A 88 19.98 24.12 7.62
N ALA A 89 19.48 25.30 8.02
CA ALA A 89 18.24 25.88 7.49
C ALA A 89 18.19 25.94 5.95
N GLU A 90 19.31 26.24 5.30
CA GLU A 90 19.42 26.25 3.82
C GLU A 90 19.16 24.88 3.20
N ARG A 91 19.73 23.83 3.80
CA ARG A 91 19.53 22.43 3.38
C ARG A 91 18.09 21.99 3.61
N ILE A 92 17.49 22.39 4.73
CA ILE A 92 16.08 22.11 5.02
C ILE A 92 15.21 22.76 3.93
N ALA A 93 15.43 24.05 3.62
CA ALA A 93 14.69 24.76 2.59
C ALA A 93 14.86 24.12 1.19
N LEU A 94 16.08 23.75 0.81
CA LEU A 94 16.35 23.06 -0.45
C LEU A 94 15.63 21.71 -0.54
N ARG A 95 15.71 20.90 0.50
CA ARG A 95 15.09 19.56 0.53
C ARG A 95 13.57 19.67 0.55
N ASP A 96 13.02 20.65 1.27
CA ASP A 96 11.59 20.94 1.26
C ASP A 96 11.12 21.41 -0.13
N GLU A 97 11.88 22.27 -0.81
CA GLU A 97 11.55 22.70 -2.16
C GLU A 97 11.57 21.54 -3.17
N LEU A 98 12.61 20.70 -3.15
CA LEU A 98 12.69 19.50 -4.00
C LEU A 98 11.56 18.51 -3.71
N ALA A 99 11.22 18.32 -2.43
CA ALA A 99 10.14 17.44 -1.99
C ALA A 99 8.77 17.97 -2.42
N ARG A 100 8.53 19.28 -2.31
CA ARG A 100 7.27 19.92 -2.75
C ARG A 100 7.11 19.86 -4.26
N LYS A 101 8.17 20.11 -5.03
CA LYS A 101 8.14 19.99 -6.50
C LYS A 101 7.94 18.55 -6.96
N SER A 102 8.37 17.57 -6.18
CA SER A 102 8.24 16.15 -6.54
C SER A 102 7.99 15.25 -5.32
N ARG A 103 6.70 14.98 -5.04
CA ARG A 103 6.30 14.06 -3.94
C ARG A 103 6.91 12.66 -4.09
N LEU A 104 7.14 12.20 -5.32
CA LEU A 104 7.77 10.90 -5.58
C LEU A 104 9.17 10.83 -4.97
N VAL A 105 10.00 11.86 -5.19
CA VAL A 105 11.36 11.96 -4.63
C VAL A 105 11.32 11.93 -3.10
N ALA A 106 10.36 12.63 -2.50
CA ALA A 106 10.20 12.66 -1.05
C ALA A 106 9.80 11.30 -0.46
N SER A 107 8.94 10.56 -1.17
CA SER A 107 8.45 9.26 -0.71
C SER A 107 9.39 8.09 -1.00
N GLU A 108 10.29 8.24 -1.97
CA GLU A 108 11.18 7.18 -2.40
C GLU A 108 12.29 6.94 -1.36
N GLY A 109 12.35 5.71 -0.84
CA GLY A 109 13.25 5.31 0.25
C GLY A 109 12.66 5.41 1.67
N MET A 110 11.49 6.05 1.84
CA MET A 110 10.82 6.18 3.15
C MET A 110 9.30 5.97 3.11
N ARG A 111 8.77 5.27 2.09
CA ARG A 111 7.32 5.19 1.83
C ARG A 111 6.49 4.60 2.98
N TYR A 112 7.03 3.63 3.72
CA TYR A 112 6.34 2.97 4.85
C TYR A 112 7.14 3.10 6.14
N TYR A 113 8.42 2.76 6.08
CA TYR A 113 9.39 2.99 7.14
C TYR A 113 10.65 3.60 6.53
N ASN A 114 11.50 4.17 7.38
CA ASN A 114 12.77 4.71 6.96
C ASN A 114 13.75 3.58 6.61
N ILE A 115 13.99 3.34 5.32
CA ILE A 115 15.01 2.38 4.88
C ILE A 115 16.35 3.12 4.79
N PHE A 116 17.12 3.08 5.87
CA PHE A 116 18.33 3.91 6.02
C PHE A 116 19.54 3.39 5.23
N TRP A 117 19.59 2.10 4.88
CA TRP A 117 20.72 1.51 4.13
C TRP A 117 20.64 1.71 2.61
N VAL A 118 19.52 2.26 2.10
CA VAL A 118 19.34 2.56 0.68
C VAL A 118 19.65 4.03 0.43
N ARG A 119 20.35 4.32 -0.68
CA ARG A 119 20.57 5.69 -1.12
C ARG A 119 19.26 6.32 -1.53
N LYS A 120 18.85 7.39 -0.84
CA LYS A 120 17.60 8.09 -1.14
C LYS A 120 17.80 9.03 -2.34
N PRO A 121 16.80 9.15 -3.24
CA PRO A 121 16.89 10.09 -4.36
C PRO A 121 17.10 11.53 -3.90
N LEU A 122 16.49 11.93 -2.77
CA LEU A 122 16.64 13.26 -2.20
C LEU A 122 18.11 13.60 -1.87
N ASP A 123 18.88 12.64 -1.34
CA ASP A 123 20.32 12.82 -1.04
C ASP A 123 21.15 12.92 -2.33
N ARG A 124 20.81 12.11 -3.34
CA ARG A 124 21.47 12.15 -4.65
C ARG A 124 21.22 13.49 -5.36
N MET A 125 19.97 13.94 -5.36
CA MET A 125 19.55 15.21 -5.98
C MET A 125 20.15 16.41 -5.26
N GLU A 126 20.24 16.39 -3.93
CA GLU A 126 20.93 17.43 -3.17
C GLU A 126 22.41 17.52 -3.57
N LYS A 127 23.09 16.37 -3.70
CA LYS A 127 24.47 16.33 -4.16
C LYS A 127 24.61 16.92 -5.58
N GLU A 128 23.79 16.47 -6.52
CA GLU A 128 23.80 16.96 -7.90
C GLU A 128 23.49 18.48 -7.97
N TYR A 129 22.58 18.97 -7.13
CA TYR A 129 22.30 20.40 -7.00
C TYR A 129 23.54 21.18 -6.56
N TYR A 130 24.26 20.72 -5.53
CA TYR A 130 25.48 21.40 -5.07
C TYR A 130 26.60 21.34 -6.11
N ASP A 131 26.71 20.25 -6.88
CA ASP A 131 27.65 20.15 -8.00
C ASP A 131 27.34 21.17 -9.09
N LEU A 132 26.05 21.38 -9.43
CA LEU A 132 25.61 22.42 -10.36
C LEU A 132 25.81 23.83 -9.83
N LYS A 133 25.61 24.04 -8.52
CA LYS A 133 25.90 25.31 -7.86
C LYS A 133 27.38 25.66 -7.86
N ARG A 134 28.25 24.67 -7.64
CA ARG A 134 29.69 24.84 -7.78
C ARG A 134 30.08 25.20 -9.22
N GLY A 135 29.32 24.71 -10.20
CA GLY A 135 29.45 25.09 -11.61
C GLY A 135 28.88 26.48 -11.98
N GLY A 136 28.38 27.26 -11.01
CA GLY A 136 27.89 28.63 -11.23
C GLY A 136 26.45 28.74 -11.74
N MET A 137 25.67 27.64 -11.72
CA MET A 137 24.28 27.66 -12.20
C MET A 137 23.34 28.42 -11.23
N PRO A 138 22.38 29.22 -11.72
CA PRO A 138 21.37 29.85 -10.86
C PRO A 138 20.47 28.80 -10.21
N HIS A 139 19.76 29.20 -9.14
CA HIS A 139 19.10 28.26 -8.22
C HIS A 139 17.95 27.51 -8.89
N GLU A 140 17.09 28.25 -9.59
CA GLU A 140 15.91 27.69 -10.25
C GLU A 140 16.29 26.72 -11.37
N ASP A 141 17.25 27.10 -12.22
CA ASP A 141 17.75 26.24 -13.31
C ASP A 141 18.41 24.97 -12.77
N ALA A 142 19.16 25.07 -11.67
CA ALA A 142 19.78 23.90 -11.04
C ALA A 142 18.73 22.91 -10.54
N ILE A 143 17.68 23.41 -9.87
CA ILE A 143 16.58 22.57 -9.40
C ILE A 143 15.84 21.93 -10.57
N GLN A 144 15.52 22.71 -11.60
CA GLN A 144 14.84 22.19 -12.78
C GLN A 144 15.66 21.11 -13.47
N LYS A 145 16.97 21.32 -13.61
CA LYS A 145 17.88 20.33 -14.21
C LYS A 145 17.93 19.03 -13.41
N VAL A 146 18.07 19.11 -12.09
CA VAL A 146 18.08 17.93 -11.20
C VAL A 146 16.75 17.18 -11.26
N LEU A 147 15.62 17.88 -11.21
CA LEU A 147 14.29 17.27 -11.35
C LEU A 147 14.09 16.63 -12.73
N SER A 148 14.54 17.30 -13.79
CA SER A 148 14.45 16.73 -15.15
C SER A 148 15.25 15.43 -15.28
N GLY A 149 16.44 15.35 -14.67
CA GLY A 149 17.23 14.13 -14.60
C GLY A 149 16.49 13.00 -13.90
N PHE A 150 15.87 13.29 -12.75
CA PHE A 150 15.05 12.32 -12.01
C PHE A 150 13.87 11.80 -12.84
N TYR A 151 13.13 12.68 -13.52
CA TYR A 151 12.02 12.26 -14.37
C TYR A 151 12.46 11.48 -15.61
N ASN A 152 13.61 11.83 -16.20
CA ASN A 152 14.19 11.07 -17.30
C ASN A 152 14.53 9.64 -16.84
N ASP A 153 15.20 9.47 -15.70
CA ASP A 153 15.46 8.15 -15.11
C ASP A 153 14.16 7.38 -14.84
N LEU A 154 13.12 8.05 -14.34
CA LEU A 154 11.82 7.45 -14.09
C LEU A 154 11.10 7.03 -15.37
N THR A 155 11.17 7.82 -16.44
CA THR A 155 10.56 7.47 -17.74
C THR A 155 11.23 6.26 -18.36
N VAL A 156 12.56 6.14 -18.25
CA VAL A 156 13.30 4.95 -18.68
C VAL A 156 12.83 3.72 -17.91
N LYS A 157 12.75 3.80 -16.57
CA LYS A 157 12.25 2.70 -15.73
C LYS A 157 10.82 2.27 -16.11
N LYS A 158 9.92 3.25 -16.32
CA LYS A 158 8.54 2.97 -16.76
C LYS A 158 8.47 2.35 -18.14
N ARG A 159 9.32 2.80 -19.07
CA ARG A 159 9.38 2.26 -20.44
C ARG A 159 9.86 0.81 -20.43
N VAL A 160 10.90 0.49 -19.67
CA VAL A 160 11.36 -0.89 -19.48
C VAL A 160 10.26 -1.76 -18.88
N ALA A 161 9.57 -1.27 -17.86
CA ALA A 161 8.43 -1.97 -17.27
C ALA A 161 7.28 -2.17 -18.27
N ALA A 162 7.02 -1.22 -19.17
CA ALA A 162 6.01 -1.34 -20.22
C ALA A 162 6.39 -2.41 -21.26
N ILE A 163 7.65 -2.45 -21.70
CA ILE A 163 8.17 -3.46 -22.64
C ILE A 163 8.03 -4.86 -22.00
N GLN A 164 8.47 -5.02 -20.76
CA GLN A 164 8.33 -6.28 -20.03
C GLN A 164 6.87 -6.65 -19.79
N ALA A 165 6.00 -5.67 -19.56
CA ALA A 165 4.57 -5.91 -19.40
C ALA A 165 3.89 -6.33 -20.71
N GLU A 166 4.35 -5.85 -21.86
CA GLU A 166 3.87 -6.28 -23.16
C GLU A 166 4.26 -7.74 -23.42
N GLU A 167 5.53 -8.09 -23.22
CA GLU A 167 6.02 -9.46 -23.31
C GLU A 167 5.28 -10.40 -22.34
N ALA A 168 5.09 -9.96 -21.10
CA ALA A 168 4.36 -10.70 -20.08
C ALA A 168 2.88 -10.95 -20.47
N LYS A 169 2.20 -9.96 -21.08
CA LYS A 169 0.83 -10.15 -21.60
C LYS A 169 0.80 -11.15 -22.75
N LEU A 170 1.74 -11.03 -23.70
CA LEU A 170 1.83 -11.95 -24.84
C LEU A 170 2.18 -13.39 -24.40
N SER A 171 2.83 -13.57 -23.24
CA SER A 171 3.07 -14.90 -22.66
C SER A 171 1.79 -15.65 -22.25
N GLY A 172 0.66 -14.95 -22.15
CA GLY A 172 -0.65 -15.51 -21.79
C GLY A 172 -0.82 -15.86 -20.31
N LYS A 173 0.20 -15.64 -19.46
CA LYS A 173 0.16 -15.96 -18.02
C LYS A 173 -0.15 -14.75 -17.14
N PHE A 174 0.18 -13.55 -17.59
CA PHE A 174 0.00 -12.32 -16.84
C PHE A 174 -1.25 -11.58 -17.30
N ILE A 175 -1.95 -11.01 -16.34
CA ILE A 175 -3.30 -10.48 -16.50
C ILE A 175 -3.24 -8.96 -16.33
N SER A 176 -3.88 -8.24 -17.25
CA SER A 176 -4.10 -6.80 -17.20
C SER A 176 -5.46 -6.45 -16.61
N MET A 177 -5.73 -5.16 -16.38
CA MET A 177 -7.03 -4.74 -15.83
C MET A 177 -8.24 -5.19 -16.67
N ARG A 178 -8.11 -5.31 -18.00
CA ARG A 178 -9.18 -5.76 -18.89
C ARG A 178 -9.59 -7.22 -18.61
N GLU A 179 -8.63 -8.09 -18.37
CA GLU A 179 -8.89 -9.49 -18.03
C GLU A 179 -9.27 -9.63 -16.55
N ALA A 180 -8.70 -8.79 -15.67
CA ALA A 180 -9.06 -8.76 -14.25
C ALA A 180 -10.53 -8.40 -14.02
N THR A 181 -11.12 -7.51 -14.86
CA THR A 181 -12.56 -7.22 -14.78
C THR A 181 -13.43 -8.44 -15.07
N VAL A 182 -12.96 -9.36 -15.93
CA VAL A 182 -13.66 -10.64 -16.18
C VAL A 182 -13.61 -11.50 -14.93
N VAL A 183 -12.43 -11.66 -14.30
CA VAL A 183 -12.28 -12.41 -13.05
C VAL A 183 -13.19 -11.83 -11.95
N MET A 184 -13.18 -10.50 -11.78
CA MET A 184 -14.05 -9.83 -10.80
C MET A 184 -15.53 -10.03 -11.11
N SER A 185 -15.93 -9.99 -12.39
CA SER A 185 -17.32 -10.24 -12.79
C SER A 185 -17.78 -11.66 -12.44
N VAL A 186 -16.91 -12.66 -12.63
CA VAL A 186 -17.18 -14.06 -12.27
C VAL A 186 -17.33 -14.20 -10.75
N LEU A 187 -16.45 -13.57 -9.97
CA LEU A 187 -16.55 -13.57 -8.51
C LEU A 187 -17.84 -12.90 -8.01
N VAL A 188 -18.24 -11.79 -8.63
CA VAL A 188 -19.50 -11.11 -8.32
C VAL A 188 -20.71 -11.98 -8.67
N GLN A 189 -20.69 -12.68 -9.81
CA GLN A 189 -21.74 -13.63 -10.20
C GLN A 189 -21.86 -14.78 -9.19
N LEU A 190 -20.73 -15.39 -8.81
CA LEU A 190 -20.68 -16.44 -7.78
C LEU A 190 -21.23 -15.96 -6.44
N GLN A 191 -20.87 -14.75 -6.01
CA GLN A 191 -21.34 -14.18 -4.75
C GLN A 191 -22.83 -13.84 -4.78
N ARG A 192 -23.32 -13.28 -5.90
CA ARG A 192 -24.71 -12.84 -6.03
C ARG A 192 -25.66 -14.03 -6.15
N GLU A 193 -25.27 -15.06 -6.88
CA GLU A 193 -26.14 -16.21 -7.19
C GLU A 193 -25.95 -17.38 -6.22
N GLN A 194 -24.92 -17.34 -5.35
CA GLN A 194 -24.57 -18.40 -4.40
C GLN A 194 -24.57 -19.79 -5.05
N LEU A 195 -23.94 -19.88 -6.22
CA LEU A 195 -23.96 -21.07 -7.07
C LEU A 195 -23.36 -22.28 -6.36
N MET A 196 -24.01 -23.43 -6.51
CA MET A 196 -23.49 -24.70 -6.00
C MET A 196 -22.25 -25.15 -6.80
N PRO A 197 -21.29 -25.87 -6.19
CA PRO A 197 -20.06 -26.28 -6.87
C PRO A 197 -20.27 -27.00 -8.21
N HIS A 198 -21.35 -27.79 -8.34
CA HIS A 198 -21.70 -28.44 -9.61
C HIS A 198 -22.10 -27.41 -10.70
N GLN A 199 -22.88 -26.39 -10.35
CA GLN A 199 -23.24 -25.31 -11.27
C GLN A 199 -22.01 -24.50 -11.68
N VAL A 200 -21.05 -24.31 -10.77
CA VAL A 200 -19.76 -23.68 -11.08
C VAL A 200 -18.95 -24.51 -12.07
N SER A 201 -18.90 -25.84 -11.92
CA SER A 201 -18.22 -26.69 -12.92
C SER A 201 -18.86 -26.61 -14.31
N LEU A 202 -20.20 -26.58 -14.37
CA LEU A 202 -20.91 -26.41 -15.65
C LEU A 202 -20.66 -25.05 -16.28
N LEU A 203 -20.59 -23.99 -15.48
CA LEU A 203 -20.22 -22.65 -15.95
C LEU A 203 -18.77 -22.64 -16.47
N ALA A 204 -17.83 -23.26 -15.75
CA ALA A 204 -16.44 -23.34 -16.15
C ALA A 204 -16.26 -24.08 -17.48
N ASP A 205 -16.95 -25.22 -17.67
CA ASP A 205 -16.89 -25.99 -18.92
C ASP A 205 -17.48 -25.20 -20.09
N LYS A 206 -18.59 -24.49 -19.88
CA LYS A 206 -19.21 -23.63 -20.90
C LYS A 206 -18.29 -22.47 -21.29
N GLN A 207 -17.70 -21.80 -20.30
CA GLN A 207 -16.77 -20.68 -20.53
C GLN A 207 -15.47 -21.15 -21.20
N ARG A 208 -14.98 -22.36 -20.88
CA ARG A 208 -13.82 -22.95 -21.55
C ARG A 208 -14.09 -23.21 -23.03
N LYS A 209 -15.26 -23.77 -23.36
CA LYS A 209 -15.66 -23.98 -24.76
C LYS A 209 -15.80 -22.66 -25.50
N ALA A 210 -16.47 -21.67 -24.89
CA ALA A 210 -16.61 -20.31 -25.42
C ALA A 210 -15.26 -19.64 -25.75
N ALA A 211 -14.28 -19.76 -24.85
CA ALA A 211 -12.93 -19.21 -25.04
C ALA A 211 -12.13 -19.91 -26.15
N GLN A 212 -12.37 -21.21 -26.39
CA GLN A 212 -11.66 -21.97 -27.43
C GLN A 212 -12.27 -21.78 -28.82
N GLU A 213 -13.56 -22.03 -28.95
CA GLU A 213 -14.27 -22.10 -30.24
C GLU A 213 -14.74 -20.73 -30.74
N GLY A 214 -14.76 -19.72 -29.86
CA GLY A 214 -15.23 -18.38 -30.18
C GLY A 214 -16.75 -18.28 -30.13
N GLY A 215 -17.25 -17.81 -29.00
CA GLY A 215 -18.65 -17.40 -28.80
C GLY A 215 -18.74 -16.63 -27.50
N GLY A 216 -19.05 -15.34 -27.55
CA GLY A 216 -19.05 -14.49 -26.36
C GLY A 216 -20.16 -14.88 -25.39
N LEU A 217 -19.85 -15.01 -24.10
CA LEU A 217 -20.75 -15.66 -23.13
C LEU A 217 -20.91 -14.80 -21.87
N THR A 218 -21.66 -13.70 -21.98
CA THR A 218 -22.33 -13.13 -20.81
C THR A 218 -23.57 -13.97 -20.50
N ALA A 219 -23.45 -14.91 -19.56
CA ALA A 219 -24.60 -15.62 -19.01
C ALA A 219 -25.41 -14.64 -18.15
N VAL A 220 -26.57 -14.21 -18.63
CA VAL A 220 -27.61 -13.67 -17.76
C VAL A 220 -28.54 -14.84 -17.44
N VAL A 221 -28.46 -15.33 -16.21
CA VAL A 221 -29.39 -16.35 -15.70
C VAL A 221 -30.72 -15.66 -15.41
N THR A 222 -31.61 -15.60 -16.40
CA THR A 222 -32.99 -15.21 -16.17
C THR A 222 -33.79 -16.43 -15.74
N ARG A 223 -34.23 -16.45 -14.47
CA ARG A 223 -35.21 -17.41 -13.94
C ARG A 223 -36.53 -17.21 -14.70
N ALA A 224 -36.86 -18.09 -15.63
CA ALA A 224 -38.13 -18.07 -16.33
C ALA A 224 -39.14 -18.94 -15.57
N SER A 225 -39.97 -18.32 -14.74
CA SER A 225 -41.23 -18.95 -14.32
C SER A 225 -42.18 -18.92 -15.52
N THR A 226 -42.65 -20.08 -15.95
CA THR A 226 -43.74 -20.18 -16.94
C THR A 226 -44.97 -19.44 -16.42
N PRO A 227 -45.61 -18.55 -17.21
CA PRO A 227 -46.84 -17.91 -16.80
C PRO A 227 -47.96 -18.94 -16.92
N THR A 228 -48.65 -19.20 -15.81
CA THR A 228 -50.01 -19.73 -15.84
C THR A 228 -50.91 -18.60 -16.30
N GLU A 229 -51.67 -18.83 -17.36
CA GLU A 229 -52.63 -17.86 -17.89
C GLU A 229 -53.64 -17.46 -16.82
N GLU A 230 -53.83 -16.15 -16.60
CA GLU A 230 -55.14 -15.55 -16.35
C GLU A 230 -55.11 -14.01 -16.51
N CYS A 231 -55.97 -13.53 -17.42
CA CYS A 231 -56.67 -12.24 -17.48
C CYS A 231 -55.94 -10.87 -17.39
N THR A 232 -55.88 -10.23 -18.56
CA THR A 232 -56.43 -8.88 -18.88
C THR A 232 -55.97 -7.63 -18.09
N SER A 233 -55.08 -6.82 -18.70
CA SER A 233 -55.27 -5.38 -19.07
C SER A 233 -53.92 -4.66 -19.32
N PRO A 234 -53.83 -3.70 -20.26
CA PRO A 234 -52.69 -2.76 -20.39
C PRO A 234 -52.96 -1.49 -19.56
N PRO A 235 -52.08 -0.46 -19.41
CA PRO A 235 -50.71 -0.23 -19.93
C PRO A 235 -49.72 0.35 -18.85
N THR A 236 -48.60 0.92 -19.33
CA THR A 236 -47.83 2.09 -18.81
C THR A 236 -46.61 1.92 -17.90
N GLU A 237 -45.60 2.70 -18.28
CA GLU A 237 -44.28 2.93 -17.68
C GLU A 237 -44.39 3.61 -16.30
N ASP A 238 -43.35 3.45 -15.48
CA ASP A 238 -43.12 4.01 -14.14
C ASP A 238 -44.03 3.51 -13.00
N ALA A 239 -43.55 2.49 -12.27
CA ALA A 239 -43.98 2.23 -10.90
C ALA A 239 -42.80 1.74 -10.04
N THR A 240 -42.48 2.55 -9.02
CA THR A 240 -41.56 2.26 -7.92
C THR A 240 -41.91 0.94 -7.24
N LEU A 241 -40.91 0.08 -7.04
CA LEU A 241 -41.03 -1.21 -6.36
C LEU A 241 -41.41 -1.01 -4.87
N SER A 242 -42.67 -1.22 -4.53
CA SER A 242 -43.17 -1.17 -3.15
C SER A 242 -42.87 -2.47 -2.40
N ALA A 243 -42.53 -2.35 -1.11
CA ALA A 243 -42.13 -3.45 -0.22
C ALA A 243 -43.20 -4.54 -0.03
N GLU A 244 -44.46 -4.28 -0.33
CA GLU A 244 -45.55 -5.28 -0.29
C GLU A 244 -45.44 -6.32 -1.42
N SER A 245 -44.86 -5.98 -2.58
CA SER A 245 -44.56 -6.97 -3.63
C SER A 245 -43.43 -7.94 -3.25
N LEU A 246 -42.57 -7.57 -2.28
CA LEU A 246 -41.53 -8.46 -1.76
C LEU A 246 -42.08 -9.46 -0.73
N ALA A 247 -43.17 -9.12 -0.03
CA ALA A 247 -43.79 -9.99 0.97
C ALA A 247 -44.54 -11.17 0.31
N ASP A 248 -45.21 -10.94 -0.81
CA ASP A 248 -45.88 -11.99 -1.59
C ASP A 248 -44.89 -12.96 -2.28
N PHE A 249 -43.65 -12.53 -2.50
CA PHE A 249 -42.62 -13.38 -3.07
C PHE A 249 -42.03 -14.37 -2.05
N LEU A 250 -42.12 -14.05 -0.74
CA LEU A 250 -41.60 -14.88 0.34
C LEU A 250 -42.63 -15.87 0.90
N SER A 251 -43.92 -15.65 0.66
CA SER A 251 -45.00 -16.50 1.18
C SER A 251 -45.22 -17.78 0.38
N ASN A 252 -44.73 -17.87 -0.86
CA ASN A 252 -44.99 -19.00 -1.77
C ASN A 252 -43.96 -20.14 -1.74
N ASP A 253 -42.90 -20.06 -0.94
CA ASP A 253 -41.76 -21.03 -1.00
C ASP A 253 -41.89 -22.23 -0.04
N MET A 254 -43.09 -22.53 0.47
CA MET A 254 -43.32 -23.64 1.42
C MET A 254 -44.43 -24.60 0.98
N SER A 255 -44.38 -25.08 -0.27
CA SER A 255 -45.02 -26.37 -0.60
C SER A 255 -44.24 -27.12 -1.67
N GLY A 256 -43.75 -28.29 -1.29
CA GLY A 256 -42.93 -29.14 -2.15
C GLY A 256 -43.71 -29.70 -3.33
N SER A 257 -43.15 -29.54 -4.53
CA SER A 257 -43.42 -30.40 -5.67
C SER A 257 -42.18 -30.37 -6.57
N ALA A 258 -41.66 -31.55 -6.90
CA ALA A 258 -40.54 -31.73 -7.80
C ALA A 258 -40.93 -31.32 -9.23
N ALA A 259 -40.83 -30.04 -9.54
CA ALA A 259 -40.95 -29.53 -10.90
C ALA A 259 -39.56 -29.47 -11.53
N SER A 260 -39.41 -30.12 -12.69
CA SER A 260 -38.21 -30.03 -13.53
C SER A 260 -37.97 -28.57 -13.92
N GLU A 261 -37.04 -27.91 -13.23
CA GLU A 261 -36.63 -26.54 -13.52
C GLU A 261 -35.93 -26.48 -14.89
N ASN A 262 -36.61 -25.93 -15.88
CA ASN A 262 -36.03 -25.73 -17.21
C ASN A 262 -35.36 -24.35 -17.28
N TYR A 263 -34.04 -24.35 -17.20
CA TYR A 263 -33.21 -23.17 -17.42
C TYR A 263 -33.12 -22.87 -18.92
N SER A 264 -33.63 -21.72 -19.37
CA SER A 264 -33.41 -21.24 -20.74
C SER A 264 -32.38 -20.11 -20.73
N ILE A 265 -31.34 -20.28 -21.56
CA ILE A 265 -30.20 -19.36 -21.68
C ILE A 265 -30.35 -18.65 -23.02
N LYS A 266 -30.55 -17.34 -23.02
CA LYS A 266 -30.51 -16.53 -24.25
C LYS A 266 -29.14 -15.87 -24.37
N ILE A 267 -28.47 -16.15 -25.49
CA ILE A 267 -27.09 -15.74 -25.79
C ILE A 267 -27.14 -14.46 -26.62
N LYS A 268 -26.37 -13.44 -26.24
CA LYS A 268 -26.12 -12.25 -27.06
C LYS A 268 -24.61 -12.14 -27.31
N ASP A 269 -24.22 -12.11 -28.57
CA ASP A 269 -22.83 -12.04 -29.00
C ASP A 269 -22.27 -10.62 -28.81
N THR A 270 -21.36 -10.46 -27.86
CA THR A 270 -20.30 -9.46 -27.97
C THR A 270 -19.06 -10.13 -28.56
N PRO A 271 -18.22 -9.42 -29.33
CA PRO A 271 -17.04 -10.01 -29.91
C PRO A 271 -15.98 -10.23 -28.81
N ASP A 272 -16.07 -11.35 -28.11
CA ASP A 272 -15.10 -11.75 -27.10
C ASP A 272 -13.81 -12.30 -27.72
N ASP A 273 -12.70 -12.11 -27.03
CA ASP A 273 -11.39 -12.65 -27.43
C ASP A 273 -11.45 -14.19 -27.33
N SER A 274 -11.06 -14.91 -28.37
CA SER A 274 -11.04 -16.38 -28.39
C SER A 274 -9.76 -16.93 -29.03
N VAL A 275 -9.43 -18.19 -28.71
CA VAL A 275 -8.25 -18.87 -29.27
C VAL A 275 -8.38 -18.99 -30.80
N GLU A 276 -9.58 -19.29 -31.31
CA GLU A 276 -9.80 -19.37 -32.75
C GLU A 276 -9.60 -18.02 -33.46
N ARG A 277 -10.03 -16.91 -32.84
CA ARG A 277 -9.75 -15.56 -33.37
C ARG A 277 -8.26 -15.22 -33.33
N LEU A 278 -7.55 -15.65 -32.28
CA LEU A 278 -6.10 -15.51 -32.20
C LEU A 278 -5.40 -16.28 -33.34
N ARG A 279 -5.91 -17.47 -33.68
CA ARG A 279 -5.43 -18.28 -34.81
C ARG A 279 -5.72 -17.63 -36.17
N GLN A 280 -6.91 -17.05 -36.35
CA GLN A 280 -7.25 -16.32 -37.57
C GLN A 280 -6.33 -15.10 -37.75
N ARG A 281 -6.07 -14.37 -36.66
CA ARG A 281 -5.17 -13.21 -36.66
C ARG A 281 -3.72 -13.57 -36.95
N SER A 282 -3.23 -14.74 -36.52
CA SER A 282 -1.86 -15.17 -36.85
C SER A 282 -1.67 -15.58 -38.31
N MET A 283 -2.77 -15.86 -39.03
CA MET A 283 -2.79 -16.17 -40.46
C MET A 283 -3.16 -14.95 -41.32
N ASP A 284 -3.05 -13.72 -40.80
CA ASP A 284 -3.46 -12.48 -41.47
C ASP A 284 -4.91 -12.52 -42.01
N ASN A 285 -5.80 -13.28 -41.34
CA ASN A 285 -7.17 -13.57 -41.76
C ASN A 285 -7.31 -14.24 -43.14
N THR A 286 -6.22 -14.78 -43.70
CA THR A 286 -6.23 -15.49 -44.99
C THR A 286 -6.66 -16.95 -44.86
N GLY A 287 -6.68 -17.49 -43.63
CA GLY A 287 -6.97 -18.90 -43.36
C GLY A 287 -5.84 -19.86 -43.77
N GLN A 288 -4.70 -19.35 -44.24
CA GLN A 288 -3.55 -20.14 -44.64
C GLN A 288 -2.32 -19.79 -43.79
N PRO A 289 -1.54 -20.78 -43.32
CA PRO A 289 -0.36 -20.54 -42.51
C PRO A 289 0.85 -20.02 -43.31
N ASN A 290 0.86 -20.20 -44.64
CA ASN A 290 2.02 -19.95 -45.49
C ASN A 290 1.96 -18.59 -46.21
N TRP A 291 1.67 -17.52 -45.47
CA TRP A 291 1.59 -16.17 -46.05
C TRP A 291 2.96 -15.45 -46.13
N TYR A 292 3.93 -15.86 -45.31
CA TYR A 292 5.26 -15.22 -45.26
C TYR A 292 6.15 -15.70 -46.41
N THR A 293 6.46 -14.80 -47.36
CA THR A 293 7.29 -15.08 -48.55
C THR A 293 8.77 -14.73 -48.36
N GLY A 294 9.18 -14.27 -47.17
CA GLY A 294 10.57 -13.99 -46.85
C GLY A 294 11.42 -15.27 -46.75
N THR A 295 12.74 -15.12 -46.86
CA THR A 295 13.66 -16.26 -46.73
C THR A 295 13.56 -16.91 -45.36
N THR A 296 13.19 -18.19 -45.31
CA THR A 296 13.14 -19.01 -44.10
C THR A 296 13.96 -20.28 -44.29
N ALA A 297 14.34 -20.93 -43.19
CA ALA A 297 15.08 -22.19 -43.26
C ALA A 297 14.22 -23.28 -43.92
N PRO A 298 14.70 -23.97 -44.98
CA PRO A 298 13.95 -25.05 -45.60
C PRO A 298 13.83 -26.23 -44.62
N LEU A 299 12.61 -26.72 -44.41
CA LEU A 299 12.37 -27.92 -43.62
C LEU A 299 12.76 -29.16 -44.45
N ASN A 300 13.93 -29.74 -44.20
CA ASN A 300 14.32 -31.04 -44.74
C ASN A 300 13.92 -32.15 -43.75
N TRP A 301 12.78 -32.82 -44.01
CA TRP A 301 12.31 -33.95 -43.20
C TRP A 301 13.12 -35.24 -43.37
N ASN A 302 13.99 -35.33 -44.40
CA ASN A 302 14.67 -36.58 -44.77
C ASN A 302 16.14 -36.67 -44.30
N ALA A 303 16.66 -35.71 -43.52
CA ALA A 303 18.08 -35.67 -43.14
C ALA A 303 18.49 -36.67 -42.03
N LYS A 304 17.70 -37.72 -41.76
CA LYS A 304 17.95 -38.72 -40.70
C LYS A 304 18.17 -40.15 -41.19
N GLU A 305 18.15 -40.40 -42.50
CA GLU A 305 18.39 -41.75 -43.06
C GLU A 305 19.79 -41.94 -43.66
N GLU A 306 20.68 -40.95 -43.56
CA GLU A 306 22.06 -41.03 -44.06
C GLU A 306 23.07 -40.75 -42.93
N GLU A 307 23.16 -41.65 -41.95
CA GLU A 307 24.37 -41.93 -41.15
C GLU A 307 24.55 -43.43 -40.97
#